data_AF-A0A915BQY7-F1
#
_entry.id   AF-A0A915BQY7-F1
#
_cell.length_a   1.000
_cell.length_b   1.000
_cell.length_c   1.000
_cell.angle_alpha   90.00
_cell.angle_beta   90.00
_cell.angle_gamma   90.00
#
_symmetry.space_group_name_H-M   'P 1'
#
loop_
_entity.id
_entity.type
_entity.pdbx_description
1 polymer ?
#
loop_
_entity_poly.entity_id
_entity_poly.type
_entity_poly.pdbx_seq_one_letter_code
_entity_poly.pdbx_strand_id
1 'polypeptide(L)'
;MGGGCAVYKEMSDREALLPVVGKYVEHKKRRFYVHSKIYQGPFSEVYIVTEGGQRYAMKTEKVHGATRRILKLDVLVLSQINRNEASEGFPHVIIAGRTPFYKYCVMQLVGPDLGRLRRALPNKSDENGNLLEQGRSSDLVGTILYAPLSAHNFTEQCRRDDLESWLYMTIETISGYFH
;
A
#
# COMPACT_ATOMS: atom_id res chain seq x y z
N MET A 1 -11.15 -1.95 -32.47
CA MET A 1 -10.05 -1.31 -33.22
C MET A 1 -9.32 -0.40 -32.24
N GLY A 2 -8.22 -0.84 -31.64
CA GLY A 2 -6.88 -0.77 -32.21
C GLY A 2 -6.03 0.01 -31.20
N GLY A 3 -5.52 -0.68 -30.18
CA GLY A 3 -4.83 -0.08 -29.04
C GLY A 3 -3.50 -0.78 -28.78
N GLY A 4 -2.68 -0.93 -29.82
CA GLY A 4 -1.29 -1.28 -29.69
C GLY A 4 -0.45 -0.02 -29.84
N CYS A 5 0.36 0.31 -28.83
CA CYS A 5 1.69 0.88 -28.98
C CYS A 5 2.29 1.13 -27.59
N ALA A 6 3.22 0.29 -27.19
CA ALA A 6 4.37 0.70 -26.40
C ALA A 6 5.52 -0.19 -26.87
N VAL A 7 6.42 0.43 -27.63
CA VAL A 7 7.61 -0.18 -28.20
C VAL A 7 8.53 -0.55 -27.05
N TYR A 8 8.58 -1.84 -26.73
CA TYR A 8 9.59 -2.45 -25.87
C TYR A 8 10.90 -2.49 -26.67
N LYS A 9 11.71 -1.43 -26.62
CA LYS A 9 13.03 -1.45 -27.24
C LYS A 9 14.08 -1.83 -26.19
N GLU A 10 14.64 -3.02 -26.39
CA GLU A 10 15.92 -3.54 -25.87
C GLU A 10 16.05 -3.70 -24.34
N MET A 11 15.26 -4.61 -23.78
CA MET A 11 15.68 -5.41 -22.63
C MET A 11 15.37 -6.88 -22.94
N SER A 12 16.35 -7.76 -22.70
CA SER A 12 16.21 -9.22 -22.78
C SER A 12 14.89 -9.69 -22.15
N ASP A 13 14.01 -10.22 -22.99
CA ASP A 13 12.57 -10.47 -22.76
C ASP A 13 12.22 -11.60 -21.77
N ARG A 14 13.13 -11.99 -20.86
CA ARG A 14 12.91 -13.20 -20.02
C ARG A 14 12.77 -13.00 -18.51
N GLU A 15 13.08 -11.85 -17.93
CA GLU A 15 13.27 -11.80 -16.45
C GLU A 15 12.50 -10.73 -15.66
N ALA A 16 12.00 -9.65 -16.27
CA ALA A 16 11.33 -8.58 -15.50
C ALA A 16 9.82 -8.80 -15.34
N LEU A 17 9.43 -9.77 -14.50
CA LEU A 17 8.02 -10.01 -14.12
C LEU A 17 7.38 -8.87 -13.32
N LEU A 18 8.19 -7.98 -12.74
CA LEU A 18 7.83 -6.86 -11.87
C LEU A 18 8.83 -5.68 -12.08
N PRO A 19 8.52 -4.46 -11.61
CA PRO A 19 9.48 -3.35 -11.68
C PRO A 19 10.80 -3.68 -10.98
N VAL A 20 11.90 -3.33 -11.64
CA VAL A 20 13.25 -3.58 -11.13
C VAL A 20 13.80 -2.30 -10.51
N VAL A 21 14.29 -2.40 -9.27
CA VAL A 21 14.96 -1.29 -8.59
C VAL A 21 16.18 -0.83 -9.39
N GLY A 22 16.36 0.49 -9.51
CA GLY A 22 17.42 1.10 -10.31
C GLY A 22 17.12 1.18 -11.81
N LYS A 23 15.91 0.78 -12.24
CA LYS A 23 15.44 0.88 -13.63
C LYS A 23 14.27 1.86 -13.75
N TYR A 24 13.92 2.17 -15.00
CA TYR A 24 12.79 3.02 -15.32
C TYR A 24 11.59 2.20 -15.77
N VAL A 25 10.39 2.66 -15.41
CA VAL A 25 9.12 2.21 -15.96
C VAL A 25 8.54 3.33 -16.80
N GLU A 26 8.24 3.05 -18.07
CA GLU A 26 7.74 4.03 -19.03
C GLU A 26 6.26 3.82 -19.37
N HIS A 27 5.50 4.91 -19.46
CA HIS A 27 4.08 4.88 -19.79
C HIS A 27 3.60 6.19 -20.40
N LYS A 28 3.03 6.18 -21.61
CA LYS A 28 2.44 7.38 -22.25
C LYS A 28 3.35 8.62 -22.15
N LYS A 29 4.63 8.48 -22.53
CA LYS A 29 5.67 9.53 -22.48
C LYS A 29 6.12 9.95 -21.06
N ARG A 30 5.59 9.33 -20.02
CA ARG A 30 6.04 9.47 -18.62
C ARG A 30 7.08 8.42 -18.29
N ARG A 31 8.01 8.76 -17.41
CA ARG A 31 9.16 7.91 -17.07
C ARG A 31 9.44 7.96 -15.58
N PHE A 32 9.20 6.83 -14.92
CA PHE A 32 9.31 6.70 -13.46
C PHE A 32 10.57 5.89 -13.12
N TYR A 33 11.51 6.49 -12.39
CA TYR A 33 12.66 5.79 -11.84
C TYR A 33 12.27 5.01 -10.59
N VAL A 34 12.63 3.73 -10.50
CA VAL A 34 12.29 2.86 -9.36
C VAL A 34 13.41 2.91 -8.31
N HIS A 35 13.13 3.49 -7.14
CA HIS A 35 14.13 3.67 -6.07
C HIS A 35 14.27 2.47 -5.15
N SER A 36 13.17 2.00 -4.57
CA SER A 36 13.18 0.93 -3.58
C SER A 36 11.80 0.30 -3.45
N LYS A 37 11.76 -0.95 -2.99
CA LYS A 37 10.52 -1.62 -2.61
C LYS A 37 10.22 -1.27 -1.14
N ILE A 38 9.02 -0.76 -0.87
CA ILE A 38 8.58 -0.38 0.49
C ILE A 38 7.58 -1.36 1.10
N TYR A 39 6.95 -2.20 0.27
CA TYR A 39 6.05 -3.25 0.72
C TYR A 39 6.10 -4.45 -0.21
N GLN A 40 6.08 -5.64 0.38
CA GLN A 40 5.94 -6.91 -0.32
C GLN A 40 4.85 -7.73 0.37
N GLY A 41 3.78 -8.02 -0.36
CA GLY A 41 2.70 -8.87 0.10
C GLY A 41 2.45 -10.03 -0.87
N PRO A 42 1.54 -10.95 -0.50
CA PRO A 42 1.22 -12.13 -1.31
C PRO A 42 0.64 -11.78 -2.68
N PHE A 43 -0.05 -10.64 -2.80
CA PHE A 43 -0.78 -10.26 -4.01
C PHE A 43 -0.24 -8.98 -4.68
N SER A 44 0.47 -8.15 -3.92
CA SER A 44 0.96 -6.87 -4.41
C SER A 44 2.29 -6.48 -3.82
N GLU A 45 3.00 -5.65 -4.57
CA GLU A 45 4.22 -5.00 -4.11
C GLU A 45 4.07 -3.49 -4.30
N VAL A 46 4.75 -2.71 -3.46
CA VAL A 46 4.76 -1.26 -3.55
C VAL A 46 6.19 -0.75 -3.59
N TYR A 47 6.46 0.15 -4.53
CA TYR A 47 7.75 0.75 -4.77
C TYR A 47 7.69 2.26 -4.58
N ILE A 48 8.77 2.87 -4.07
CA ILE A 48 8.99 4.30 -4.24
C ILE A 48 9.50 4.53 -5.66
N VAL A 49 8.84 5.42 -6.39
CA VAL A 49 9.25 5.83 -7.73
C VAL A 49 9.39 7.35 -7.82
N THR A 50 10.12 7.85 -8.80
CA THR A 50 10.34 9.29 -9.00
C THR A 50 10.23 9.70 -10.45
N GLU A 51 9.57 10.83 -10.69
CA GLU A 51 9.48 11.50 -11.99
C GLU A 51 9.66 13.01 -11.77
N GLY A 52 10.53 13.65 -12.56
CA GLY A 52 10.76 15.10 -12.44
C GLY A 52 11.22 15.56 -11.05
N GLY A 53 11.89 14.70 -10.29
CA GLY A 53 12.30 14.97 -8.90
C GLY A 53 11.21 14.72 -7.85
N GLN A 54 9.94 14.53 -8.25
CA GLN A 54 8.85 14.25 -7.33
C GLN A 54 8.74 12.74 -7.05
N ARG A 55 8.58 12.38 -5.77
CA ARG A 55 8.41 11.00 -5.31
C ARG A 55 6.94 10.57 -5.27
N TYR A 56 6.72 9.30 -5.60
CA TYR A 56 5.40 8.64 -5.65
C TYR A 56 5.49 7.19 -5.14
N ALA A 57 4.34 6.59 -4.86
CA ALA A 57 4.20 5.17 -4.61
C ALA A 57 3.66 4.45 -5.85
N MET A 58 4.32 3.38 -6.30
CA MET A 58 3.86 2.50 -7.37
C MET A 58 3.43 1.16 -6.77
N LYS A 59 2.12 0.91 -6.74
CA LYS A 59 1.54 -0.39 -6.36
C LYS A 59 1.41 -1.27 -7.59
N THR A 60 1.81 -2.54 -7.49
CA THR A 60 1.80 -3.50 -8.59
C THR A 60 1.09 -4.81 -8.23
N GLU A 61 0.39 -5.41 -9.19
CA GLU A 61 -0.19 -6.76 -9.11
C GLU A 61 0.23 -7.58 -10.34
N LYS A 62 0.69 -8.82 -10.16
CA LYS A 62 0.98 -9.74 -11.27
C LYS A 62 -0.28 -10.03 -12.09
N VAL A 63 -0.15 -10.12 -13.40
CA VAL A 63 -1.26 -10.50 -14.30
C VAL A 63 -1.59 -11.99 -14.17
N HIS A 64 -0.55 -12.82 -14.04
CA HIS A 64 -0.64 -14.28 -13.91
C HIS A 64 -0.37 -14.72 -12.47
N GLY A 65 -1.02 -15.81 -12.04
CA GLY A 65 -0.83 -16.38 -10.69
C GLY A 65 -1.49 -15.58 -9.55
N ALA A 66 -2.15 -14.47 -9.83
CA ALA A 66 -2.88 -13.71 -8.83
C ALA A 66 -4.30 -14.29 -8.64
N THR A 67 -4.54 -14.89 -7.47
CA THR A 67 -5.85 -15.43 -7.07
C THR A 67 -6.90 -14.34 -6.84
N ARG A 68 -6.46 -13.14 -6.43
CA ARG A 68 -7.31 -11.97 -6.20
C ARG A 68 -6.72 -10.75 -6.92
N ARG A 69 -7.55 -10.07 -7.74
CA ARG A 69 -7.13 -8.98 -8.63
C ARG A 69 -7.93 -7.71 -8.32
N ILE A 70 -7.54 -6.98 -7.29
CA ILE A 70 -8.31 -5.85 -6.74
C ILE A 70 -7.80 -4.50 -7.21
N LEU A 71 -6.57 -4.39 -7.74
CA LEU A 71 -6.00 -3.10 -8.13
C LEU A 71 -6.85 -2.31 -9.13
N LYS A 72 -7.61 -3.00 -10.00
CA LYS A 72 -8.54 -2.31 -10.91
C LYS A 72 -9.68 -1.63 -10.14
N LEU A 73 -10.20 -2.29 -9.11
CA LEU A 73 -11.24 -1.73 -8.24
C LEU A 73 -10.67 -0.57 -7.42
N ASP A 74 -9.49 -0.74 -6.80
CA ASP A 74 -8.80 0.33 -6.07
C ASP A 74 -8.66 1.59 -6.94
N VAL A 75 -8.16 1.43 -8.18
CA VAL A 75 -7.99 2.55 -9.13
C VAL A 75 -9.33 3.18 -9.49
N LEU A 76 -10.38 2.39 -9.72
CA LEU A 76 -11.70 2.92 -10.07
C LEU A 76 -12.28 3.76 -8.92
N VAL A 77 -12.27 3.23 -7.70
CA VAL A 77 -12.81 3.91 -6.51
C VAL A 77 -11.99 5.16 -6.20
N LEU A 78 -10.65 5.06 -6.13
CA LEU A 78 -9.79 6.20 -5.86
C LEU A 78 -9.92 7.28 -6.94
N SER A 79 -10.00 6.90 -8.22
CA SER A 79 -10.18 7.87 -9.31
C SER A 79 -11.53 8.59 -9.24
N GLN A 80 -12.57 7.95 -8.69
CA GLN A 80 -13.86 8.62 -8.46
C GLN A 80 -13.76 9.58 -7.27
N ILE A 81 -13.14 9.16 -6.17
CA ILE A 81 -12.92 10.02 -4.99
C ILE A 81 -12.08 11.24 -5.36
N ASN A 82 -10.99 11.06 -6.10
CA ASN A 82 -10.10 12.16 -6.50
C ASN A 82 -10.74 13.17 -7.48
N ARG A 83 -11.89 12.86 -8.09
CA ARG A 83 -12.65 13.81 -8.91
C ARG A 83 -13.60 14.67 -8.09
N ASN A 84 -13.92 14.26 -6.87
CA ASN A 84 -14.77 15.01 -5.96
C ASN A 84 -13.91 15.93 -5.08
N GLU A 85 -14.49 17.06 -4.65
CA GLU A 85 -13.80 18.02 -3.76
C GLU A 85 -13.46 17.40 -2.39
N ALA A 86 -14.20 16.37 -1.96
CA ALA A 86 -13.98 15.61 -0.72
C ALA A 86 -12.82 14.59 -0.80
N SER A 87 -11.77 14.87 -1.57
CA SER A 87 -10.61 13.96 -1.72
C SER A 87 -9.61 14.03 -0.57
N GLU A 88 -9.78 14.97 0.35
CA GLU A 88 -8.97 15.07 1.58
C GLU A 88 -9.03 13.75 2.37
N GLY A 89 -7.86 13.26 2.77
CA GLY A 89 -7.71 11.97 3.45
C GLY A 89 -7.50 10.75 2.53
N PHE A 90 -7.57 10.91 1.20
CA PHE A 90 -7.32 9.81 0.26
C PHE A 90 -6.12 10.08 -0.65
N PRO A 91 -5.26 9.07 -0.94
CA PRO A 91 -4.15 9.26 -1.87
C PRO A 91 -4.64 9.63 -3.27
N HIS A 92 -3.97 10.61 -3.90
CA HIS A 92 -4.25 10.96 -5.29
C HIS A 92 -3.63 9.97 -6.28
N VAL A 93 -4.45 9.44 -7.18
CA VAL A 93 -4.01 8.62 -8.32
C VAL A 93 -3.37 9.53 -9.37
N ILE A 94 -2.13 9.21 -9.72
CA ILE A 94 -1.34 9.95 -10.70
C ILE A 94 -1.49 9.32 -12.08
N ILE A 95 -1.33 7.99 -12.16
CA ILE A 95 -1.55 7.22 -13.38
C ILE A 95 -1.72 5.73 -13.07
N ALA A 96 -2.52 5.04 -13.88
CA ALA A 96 -2.64 3.59 -13.81
C ALA A 96 -2.41 2.96 -15.19
N GLY A 97 -1.82 1.78 -15.20
CA GLY A 97 -1.42 1.10 -16.41
C GLY A 97 -1.29 -0.40 -16.23
N ARG A 98 -0.95 -1.06 -17.33
CA ARG A 98 -0.66 -2.49 -17.36
C ARG A 98 0.46 -2.79 -18.35
N THR A 99 1.28 -3.76 -17.99
CA THR A 99 2.22 -4.46 -18.88
C THR A 99 1.65 -5.86 -19.15
N PRO A 100 2.27 -6.67 -20.03
CA PRO A 100 1.95 -8.08 -20.16
C PRO A 100 2.10 -8.88 -18.86
N PHE A 101 2.95 -8.41 -17.94
CA PHE A 101 3.35 -9.16 -16.76
C PHE A 101 2.67 -8.69 -15.46
N TYR A 102 2.40 -7.39 -15.34
CA TYR A 102 1.80 -6.80 -14.13
C TYR A 102 0.92 -5.58 -14.46
N LYS A 103 -0.07 -5.33 -13.61
CA LYS A 103 -0.82 -4.06 -13.55
C LYS A 103 -0.16 -3.16 -12.51
N TYR A 104 -0.28 -1.86 -12.68
CA TYR A 104 0.26 -0.91 -11.70
C TYR A 104 -0.59 0.36 -11.58
N CYS A 105 -0.48 0.98 -10.42
CA CYS A 105 -0.99 2.31 -10.12
C CYS A 105 0.13 3.13 -9.48
N VAL A 106 0.45 4.27 -10.07
CA VAL A 106 1.28 5.30 -9.44
C VAL A 106 0.34 6.29 -8.76
N MET A 107 0.58 6.53 -7.49
CA MET A 107 -0.22 7.40 -6.63
C MET A 107 0.69 8.23 -5.72
N GLN A 108 0.12 9.25 -5.08
CA GLN A 108 0.77 10.05 -4.05
C GLN A 108 1.50 9.16 -3.04
N LEU A 109 2.77 9.47 -2.78
CA LEU A 109 3.49 8.88 -1.66
C LEU A 109 3.02 9.57 -0.38
N VAL A 110 2.37 8.82 0.50
CA VAL A 110 1.94 9.29 1.82
C VAL A 110 3.01 8.97 2.88
N GLY A 111 2.80 9.49 4.09
CA GLY A 111 3.72 9.31 5.22
C GLY A 111 3.94 7.84 5.63
N PRO A 112 4.73 7.62 6.70
CA PRO A 112 4.97 6.28 7.23
C PRO A 112 3.65 5.56 7.58
N ASP A 113 3.63 4.24 7.39
CA ASP A 113 2.51 3.41 7.80
C ASP A 113 2.32 3.41 9.33
N LEU A 114 1.13 3.01 9.79
CA LEU A 114 0.78 2.94 11.21
C LEU A 114 1.74 2.07 12.02
N GLY A 115 2.28 1.00 11.43
CA GLY A 115 3.24 0.13 12.10
C GLY A 115 4.56 0.85 12.39
N ARG A 116 5.03 1.70 11.46
CA ARG A 116 6.20 2.57 11.67
C ARG A 116 5.90 3.66 12.70
N LEU A 117 4.73 4.30 12.63
CA LEU A 117 4.33 5.32 13.59
C LEU A 117 4.28 4.74 15.01
N ARG A 118 3.68 3.56 15.19
CA ARG A 118 3.62 2.83 16.46
C ARG A 118 5.00 2.59 17.06
N ARG A 119 5.97 2.13 16.26
CA ARG A 119 7.34 1.89 16.72
C ARG A 119 8.11 3.18 17.06
N ALA A 120 7.71 4.30 16.48
CA ALA A 120 8.31 5.61 16.73
C ALA A 120 7.73 6.31 17.98
N LEU A 121 6.64 5.78 18.55
CA LEU A 121 6.13 6.27 19.84
C LEU A 121 7.16 5.96 20.94
N PRO A 122 7.40 6.90 21.88
CA PRO A 122 8.37 6.72 22.94
C PRO A 122 8.08 5.45 23.76
N ASN A 123 9.13 4.68 24.08
CA ASN A 123 9.04 3.52 24.97
C ASN A 123 8.40 3.96 26.29
N LYS A 124 7.39 3.22 26.72
CA LYS A 124 6.77 3.47 28.01
C LYS A 124 7.55 2.83 29.12
N SER A 125 7.58 3.52 30.25
CA SER A 125 7.96 2.95 31.52
C SER A 125 6.75 2.27 32.19
N ASP A 126 6.99 1.21 32.97
CA ASP A 126 6.00 0.68 33.91
C ASP A 126 5.66 1.72 35.01
N GLU A 127 4.74 1.36 35.91
CA GLU A 127 4.37 2.15 37.10
C GLU A 127 5.56 2.47 38.03
N ASN A 128 6.68 1.77 37.87
CA ASN A 128 7.91 1.91 38.62
C ASN A 128 9.00 2.68 37.85
N GLY A 129 8.70 3.21 36.66
CA GLY A 129 9.67 3.97 35.85
C GLY A 129 10.61 3.10 35.00
N ASN A 130 10.44 1.78 34.96
CA ASN A 130 11.27 0.89 34.16
C ASN A 130 10.81 0.89 32.70
N LEU A 131 11.70 1.21 31.78
CA LEU A 131 11.43 1.12 30.34
C LEU A 131 11.00 -0.32 29.99
N LEU A 132 9.76 -0.47 29.52
CA LEU A 132 9.28 -1.69 28.94
C LEU A 132 10.01 -1.87 27.60
N GLU A 133 10.87 -2.89 27.52
CA GLU A 133 11.44 -3.28 26.24
C GLU A 133 10.28 -3.59 25.29
N GLN A 134 10.33 -3.04 24.08
CA GLN A 134 9.45 -3.47 23.01
C GLN A 134 9.78 -4.95 22.76
N GLY A 135 9.01 -5.84 23.39
CA GLY A 135 9.09 -7.26 23.11
C GLY A 135 9.05 -7.44 21.59
N ARG A 136 9.89 -8.33 21.06
CA ARG A 136 9.80 -8.84 19.69
C ARG A 136 8.41 -9.44 19.50
N SER A 137 7.40 -8.60 19.26
CA SER A 137 6.02 -9.04 19.22
C SER A 137 5.75 -9.54 17.81
N SER A 138 6.07 -10.82 17.63
CA SER A 138 5.33 -11.85 16.88
C SER A 138 4.99 -11.59 15.41
N ASP A 139 5.21 -12.62 14.59
CA ASP A 139 4.95 -12.73 13.15
C ASP A 139 3.49 -12.49 12.70
N LEU A 140 2.62 -12.02 13.60
CA LEU A 140 1.21 -11.73 13.39
C LEU A 140 0.94 -10.22 13.54
N VAL A 141 1.56 -9.41 12.68
CA VAL A 141 1.36 -7.96 12.63
C VAL A 141 0.40 -7.61 11.49
N GLY A 142 -0.72 -6.95 11.82
CA GLY A 142 -1.67 -6.46 10.83
C GLY A 142 -3.13 -6.62 11.26
N THR A 143 -4.02 -6.73 10.27
CA THR A 143 -5.49 -6.69 10.34
C THR A 143 -6.14 -7.43 11.51
N ILE A 144 -5.50 -8.44 12.11
CA ILE A 144 -6.02 -9.19 13.26
C ILE A 144 -6.16 -8.32 14.53
N LEU A 145 -5.23 -7.40 14.80
CA LEU A 145 -5.29 -6.56 16.01
C LEU A 145 -6.40 -5.52 15.97
N TYR A 146 -6.78 -5.10 14.76
CA TYR A 146 -7.88 -4.17 14.52
C TYR A 146 -9.07 -4.88 13.87
N ALA A 147 -9.10 -6.21 13.89
CA ALA A 147 -10.17 -6.95 13.27
C ALA A 147 -11.44 -6.71 14.09
N PRO A 148 -12.54 -6.31 13.44
CA PRO A 148 -13.84 -6.22 14.10
C PRO A 148 -14.24 -7.60 14.62
N LEU A 149 -15.01 -7.68 15.70
CA LEU A 149 -15.47 -8.96 16.25
C LEU A 149 -16.24 -9.79 15.21
N SER A 150 -16.89 -9.11 14.27
CA SER A 150 -17.58 -9.70 13.11
C SER A 150 -16.63 -10.55 12.24
N ALA A 151 -15.38 -10.12 12.05
CA ALA A 151 -14.37 -10.82 11.26
C ALA A 151 -13.89 -12.10 11.96
N HIS A 152 -13.77 -12.08 13.29
CA HIS A 152 -13.45 -13.27 14.09
C HIS A 152 -14.57 -14.32 14.04
N ASN A 153 -15.82 -13.87 13.92
CA ASN A 153 -17.00 -14.72 13.78
C ASN A 153 -17.30 -15.13 12.33
N PHE A 154 -16.39 -14.86 11.39
CA PHE A 154 -16.55 -15.15 9.95
C PHE A 154 -17.85 -14.59 9.34
N THR A 155 -18.35 -13.48 9.89
CA THR A 155 -19.53 -12.80 9.38
C THR A 155 -19.15 -11.81 8.27
N GLU A 156 -20.10 -11.49 7.40
CA GLU A 156 -19.88 -10.55 6.31
C GLU A 156 -19.58 -9.14 6.85
N GLN A 157 -18.51 -8.53 6.35
CA GLN A 157 -18.07 -7.23 6.81
C GLN A 157 -18.97 -6.10 6.29
N CYS A 158 -19.29 -5.16 7.16
CA CYS A 158 -20.08 -3.98 6.82
C CYS A 158 -19.48 -2.70 7.40
N ARG A 159 -20.03 -1.54 7.04
CA ARG A 159 -19.47 -0.22 7.42
C ARG A 159 -19.29 0.01 8.92
N ARG A 160 -20.08 -0.67 9.77
CA ARG A 160 -19.92 -0.59 11.24
C ARG A 160 -18.58 -1.18 11.70
N ASP A 161 -18.06 -2.12 10.93
CA ASP A 161 -16.86 -2.87 11.27
C ASP A 161 -15.61 -2.00 11.02
N ASP A 162 -15.67 -1.09 10.04
CA ASP A 162 -14.67 -0.04 9.85
C ASP A 162 -14.62 0.92 11.06
N LEU A 163 -15.77 1.24 11.68
CA LEU A 163 -15.84 2.10 12.87
C LEU A 163 -15.24 1.40 14.10
N GLU A 164 -15.50 0.10 14.27
CA GLU A 164 -14.89 -0.70 15.34
C GLU A 164 -13.36 -0.75 15.17
N SER A 165 -12.90 -1.00 13.95
CA SER A 165 -11.47 -0.98 13.61
C SER A 165 -10.83 0.39 13.88
N TRP A 166 -11.53 1.48 13.53
CA TRP A 166 -11.11 2.85 13.81
C TRP A 166 -11.04 3.15 15.30
N LEU A 167 -12.00 2.67 16.09
CA LEU A 167 -12.00 2.85 17.53
C LEU A 167 -10.78 2.18 18.16
N TYR A 168 -10.47 0.93 17.77
CA TYR A 168 -9.30 0.21 18.26
C TYR A 168 -8.00 0.94 17.93
N MET A 169 -7.86 1.40 16.68
CA MET A 169 -6.71 2.18 16.24
C MET A 169 -6.57 3.52 16.98
N THR A 170 -7.69 4.18 17.26
CA THR A 170 -7.74 5.46 17.98
C THR A 170 -7.36 5.29 19.44
N ILE A 171 -7.89 4.28 20.12
CA ILE A 171 -7.55 3.95 21.51
C ILE A 171 -6.05 3.65 21.61
N GLU A 172 -5.49 2.87 20.70
CA GLU A 172 -4.06 2.58 20.70
C GLU A 172 -3.24 3.86 20.46
N THR A 173 -3.65 4.70 19.51
CA THR A 173 -2.92 5.94 19.19
C THR A 173 -2.93 6.93 20.36
N ILE A 174 -4.06 7.07 21.06
CA ILE A 174 -4.21 7.98 22.21
C ILE A 174 -3.56 7.40 23.46
N SER A 175 -3.85 6.13 23.74
CA SER A 175 -3.50 5.49 25.00
C SER A 175 -2.11 4.90 24.95
N GLY A 176 -1.54 4.61 23.77
CA GLY A 176 -0.30 3.87 23.59
C GLY A 176 -0.32 2.48 24.24
N TYR A 177 -1.49 1.85 24.35
CA TYR A 177 -1.74 0.58 25.05
C TYR A 177 -2.66 -0.31 24.21
N PHE A 178 -2.31 -1.60 24.13
CA PHE A 178 -3.25 -2.71 24.02
C PHE A 178 -2.69 -3.85 24.89
N HIS A 179 -3.56 -4.56 25.62
CA HIS A 179 -3.20 -5.69 26.49
C HIS A 179 -2.50 -6.82 25.72
#